data_AF-A0A7M7PYK4-F1
#
_entry.id   AF-A0A7M7PYK4-F1
#
_cell.length_a   1.000
_cell.length_b   1.000
_cell.length_c   1.000
_cell.angle_alpha   90.00
_cell.angle_beta   90.00
_cell.angle_gamma   90.00
#
_symmetry.space_group_name_H-M   'P 1'
#
loop_
_entity.id
_entity.type
_entity.pdbx_description
1 polymer ?
#
loop_
_entity_poly.entity_id
_entity_poly.type
_entity_poly.pdbx_seq_one_letter_code
_entity_poly.pdbx_strand_id
1 'polypeptide(L)'
;MIYVSMSSYDDVATKIKNELRVYLYGYYFNPIVEYKNRHYKSLLRYDDQYRLRSVVAHPNRGYMFYVLTEVKSNTSRLVRINSDGSDRQYFLANRRVREIGLTIDFLEDRLCWFSEDGTKLESVKIDGSIDSLRR
;
A
#
# COMPACT_ATOMS: atom_id res chain seq x y z
N MET A 1 2.64 -12.58 -13.75
CA MET A 1 2.35 -12.27 -12.32
C MET A 1 3.09 -10.98 -11.96
N ILE A 2 2.40 -10.01 -11.34
CA ILE A 2 2.98 -8.73 -10.91
C ILE A 2 3.17 -8.79 -9.40
N TYR A 3 4.35 -8.40 -8.92
CA TYR A 3 4.62 -8.32 -7.48
C TYR A 3 4.72 -6.86 -7.06
N VAL A 4 4.06 -6.54 -5.95
CA VAL A 4 4.16 -5.23 -5.31
C VAL A 4 5.01 -5.41 -4.07
N SER A 5 5.97 -4.53 -3.88
CA SER A 5 6.68 -4.43 -2.62
C SER A 5 6.89 -2.99 -2.24
N MET A 6 7.37 -2.81 -1.03
CA MET A 6 7.56 -1.51 -0.45
C MET A 6 8.70 -1.61 0.55
N SER A 7 9.56 -0.60 0.58
CA SER A 7 10.62 -0.54 1.57
C SER A 7 10.20 0.31 2.76
N SER A 8 10.34 -0.26 3.96
CA SER A 8 10.40 0.53 5.19
C SER A 8 11.85 0.92 5.48
N TYR A 9 12.06 1.69 6.55
CA TYR A 9 13.37 2.11 7.04
C TYR A 9 14.42 0.97 7.16
N ASP A 10 13.98 -0.29 7.25
CA ASP A 10 14.81 -1.47 7.51
C ASP A 10 15.17 -2.29 6.26
N ASP A 11 14.96 -1.79 5.03
CA ASP A 11 15.43 -2.49 3.81
C ASP A 11 16.98 -2.39 3.68
N VAL A 12 17.67 -3.25 4.44
CA VAL A 12 19.13 -3.31 4.57
C VAL A 12 19.82 -3.57 3.22
N ALA A 13 19.13 -4.23 2.29
CA ALA A 13 19.70 -4.65 1.01
C ALA A 13 19.84 -3.50 0.00
N THR A 14 18.95 -2.50 0.03
CA THR A 14 18.87 -1.50 -1.05
C THR A 14 19.26 -0.08 -0.65
N LYS A 15 19.34 0.25 0.65
CA LYS A 15 19.44 1.63 1.19
C LYS A 15 18.30 2.57 0.75
N ILE A 16 17.33 2.09 -0.02
CA ILE A 16 16.24 2.92 -0.55
C ILE A 16 15.07 2.83 0.43
N LYS A 17 14.74 3.97 1.03
CA LYS A 17 13.69 4.08 2.06
C LYS A 17 12.38 4.57 1.45
N ASN A 18 11.27 4.13 2.04
CA ASN A 18 9.93 4.67 1.80
C ASN A 18 9.56 4.77 0.32
N GLU A 19 9.85 3.71 -0.43
CA GLU A 19 9.53 3.61 -1.86
C GLU A 19 8.50 2.51 -2.11
N LEU A 20 7.49 2.82 -2.91
CA LEU A 20 6.54 1.84 -3.44
C LEU A 20 7.00 1.36 -4.81
N ARG A 21 7.08 0.03 -4.99
CA ARG A 21 7.71 -0.60 -6.16
C ARG A 21 6.80 -1.67 -6.77
N VAL A 22 6.88 -1.79 -8.08
CA VAL A 22 6.25 -2.88 -8.85
C VAL A 22 7.32 -3.64 -9.62
N TYR A 23 7.29 -4.97 -9.52
CA TYR A 23 8.22 -5.87 -10.17
C TYR A 23 7.48 -6.62 -11.29
N LEU A 24 8.09 -6.62 -12.48
CA LEU A 24 7.65 -7.45 -13.58
C LEU A 24 8.12 -8.90 -13.34
N TYR A 25 7.37 -9.86 -13.90
CA TYR A 25 7.61 -11.29 -13.73
C TYR A 25 9.07 -11.69 -14.05
N GLY A 26 9.64 -12.59 -13.24
CA GLY A 26 11.01 -13.12 -13.40
C GLY A 26 12.08 -12.47 -12.51
N TYR A 27 11.76 -11.37 -11.81
CA TYR A 27 12.76 -10.57 -11.10
C TYR A 27 12.62 -10.48 -9.58
N TYR A 28 11.61 -11.12 -9.00
CA TYR A 28 11.52 -11.25 -7.53
C TYR A 28 12.50 -12.31 -6.98
N PHE A 29 13.09 -13.16 -7.85
CA PHE A 29 13.81 -14.38 -7.44
C PHE A 29 15.34 -14.31 -7.59
N ASN A 30 15.97 -13.14 -7.77
CA ASN A 30 17.43 -13.08 -7.89
C ASN A 30 18.05 -11.90 -7.12
N PRO A 31 18.27 -12.02 -5.79
CA PRO A 31 19.01 -11.02 -5.02
C PRO A 31 20.54 -11.11 -5.19
N ILE A 32 21.07 -12.12 -5.89
CA ILE A 32 22.52 -12.41 -5.93
C ILE A 32 23.19 -11.95 -7.23
N VAL A 33 22.45 -11.77 -8.33
CA VAL A 33 23.05 -11.41 -9.63
C VAL A 33 22.58 -10.01 -10.02
N GLU A 34 23.53 -9.07 -9.94
CA GLU A 34 23.47 -7.67 -10.36
C GLU A 34 22.61 -6.69 -9.56
N TYR A 35 23.21 -6.14 -8.50
CA TYR A 35 22.83 -4.87 -7.85
C TYR A 35 22.71 -3.64 -8.79
N LYS A 36 23.10 -3.77 -10.06
CA LYS A 36 23.09 -2.68 -11.05
C LYS A 36 21.85 -2.63 -11.94
N ASN A 37 21.10 -3.73 -12.08
CA ASN A 37 19.89 -3.76 -12.90
C ASN A 37 18.64 -3.78 -12.01
N ARG A 38 18.08 -2.59 -11.74
CA ARG A 38 16.82 -2.46 -11.01
C ARG A 38 15.67 -2.92 -11.90
N HIS A 39 15.20 -4.13 -11.70
CA HIS A 39 14.08 -4.71 -12.45
C HIS A 39 12.70 -4.36 -11.89
N TYR A 40 12.58 -3.20 -11.26
CA TYR A 40 11.34 -2.69 -10.70
C TYR A 40 11.07 -1.28 -11.20
N LYS A 41 9.78 -0.93 -11.30
CA LYS A 41 9.34 0.45 -11.51
C LYS A 41 9.04 1.08 -10.15
N SER A 42 9.66 2.23 -9.90
CA SER A 42 9.29 3.09 -8.77
C SER A 42 7.96 3.76 -9.08
N LEU A 43 6.98 3.63 -8.20
CA LEU A 43 5.70 4.33 -8.32
C LEU A 43 5.71 5.64 -7.53
N LEU A 44 6.14 5.57 -6.28
CA LEU A 44 6.14 6.70 -5.35
C LEU A 44 7.32 6.61 -4.38
N ARG A 45 7.80 7.79 -3.96
CA ARG A 45 8.80 7.96 -2.90
C ARG A 45 8.31 8.98 -1.90
N TYR A 46 8.64 8.73 -0.64
CA TYR A 46 8.40 9.65 0.45
C TYR A 46 9.71 9.97 1.17
N ASP A 47 9.74 11.15 1.79
CA ASP A 47 10.83 11.51 2.68
C ASP A 47 10.77 10.70 4.00
N ASP A 48 11.75 10.95 4.87
CA ASP A 48 11.90 10.25 6.15
C ASP A 48 10.84 10.67 7.19
N GLN A 49 9.99 11.66 6.91
CA GLN A 49 8.87 12.03 7.78
C GLN A 49 7.70 11.05 7.65
N TYR A 50 7.70 10.21 6.63
CA TYR A 50 6.68 9.19 6.42
C TYR A 50 7.26 7.78 6.44
N ARG A 51 6.40 6.81 6.71
CA ARG A 51 6.68 5.38 6.54
C ARG A 51 5.56 4.77 5.74
N LEU A 52 5.92 4.05 4.69
CA LEU A 52 4.99 3.18 4.02
C LEU A 52 4.87 1.87 4.83
N ARG A 53 3.67 1.33 4.98
CA ARG A 53 3.39 0.13 5.80
C ARG A 53 2.66 -0.95 5.00
N SER A 54 1.50 -1.43 5.41
CA SER A 54 0.81 -2.46 4.63
C SER A 54 0.43 -1.95 3.23
N VAL A 55 0.53 -2.79 2.20
CA VAL A 55 0.16 -2.48 0.81
C VAL A 55 -0.56 -3.66 0.16
N VAL A 56 -1.58 -3.35 -0.65
CA VAL A 56 -2.35 -4.31 -1.45
C VAL A 56 -2.71 -3.71 -2.80
N ALA A 57 -2.94 -4.55 -3.80
CA ALA A 57 -3.28 -4.13 -5.15
C ALA A 57 -4.58 -4.79 -5.62
N HIS A 58 -5.42 -4.02 -6.31
CA HIS A 58 -6.62 -4.47 -6.99
C HIS A 58 -6.40 -4.45 -8.51
N PRO A 59 -5.74 -5.47 -9.10
CA PRO A 59 -5.33 -5.42 -10.50
C PRO A 59 -6.51 -5.28 -11.48
N ASN A 60 -7.66 -5.91 -11.19
CA ASN A 60 -8.86 -5.83 -12.04
C ASN A 60 -9.46 -4.42 -12.11
N ARG A 61 -9.09 -3.53 -11.18
CA ARG A 61 -9.64 -2.18 -11.04
C ARG A 61 -8.57 -1.11 -11.22
N GLY A 62 -7.31 -1.51 -11.43
CA GLY A 62 -6.19 -0.59 -11.61
C GLY A 62 -5.86 0.24 -10.37
N TYR A 63 -6.17 -0.24 -9.16
CA TYR A 63 -5.88 0.46 -7.92
C TYR A 63 -4.81 -0.21 -7.08
N MET A 64 -4.09 0.59 -6.30
CA MET A 64 -3.29 0.11 -5.17
C MET A 64 -3.63 0.92 -3.93
N PHE A 65 -3.65 0.23 -2.80
CA PHE A 65 -3.91 0.80 -1.49
C PHE A 65 -2.73 0.52 -0.58
N TYR A 66 -2.32 1.53 0.19
CA TYR A 66 -1.28 1.36 1.19
C TYR A 66 -1.54 2.24 2.42
N VAL A 67 -0.93 1.86 3.53
CA VAL A 67 -0.93 2.69 4.74
C VAL A 67 0.30 3.58 4.72
N LEU A 68 0.07 4.88 4.89
CA LEU A 68 1.10 5.90 5.06
C LEU A 68 1.06 6.44 6.50
N THR A 69 2.15 6.25 7.22
CA THR A 69 2.32 6.70 8.60
C THR A 69 3.17 7.96 8.63
N GLU A 70 2.67 9.06 9.19
CA GLU A 70 3.48 10.23 9.51
C GLU A 70 4.22 9.98 10.84
N VAL A 71 5.56 10.04 10.82
CA VAL A 71 6.42 9.64 11.94
C VAL A 71 6.24 10.55 13.15
N LYS A 72 6.16 11.87 12.93
CA LYS A 72 6.09 12.85 14.02
C LYS A 72 4.78 12.75 14.81
N SER A 73 3.67 12.53 14.12
CA SER A 73 2.33 12.47 14.71
C SER A 73 1.90 11.04 15.06
N ASN A 74 2.70 10.03 14.68
CA ASN A 74 2.36 8.61 14.75
C ASN A 74 0.95 8.32 14.17
N THR A 75 0.58 9.03 13.10
CA THR A 75 -0.75 8.94 12.50
C THR A 75 -0.68 8.16 11.18
N SER A 76 -1.48 7.11 11.10
CA SER A 76 -1.54 6.21 9.94
C SER A 76 -2.84 6.39 9.17
N ARG A 77 -2.72 6.62 7.86
CA ARG A 77 -3.85 6.87 6.95
C ARG A 77 -3.81 5.93 5.75
N LEU A 78 -4.99 5.62 5.23
CA LEU A 78 -5.14 4.91 3.96
C LEU A 78 -4.86 5.84 2.79
N VAL A 79 -4.13 5.34 1.81
CA VAL A 79 -3.85 6.04 0.56
C VAL A 79 -4.22 5.13 -0.60
N ARG A 80 -4.91 5.68 -1.60
CA ARG A 80 -5.19 5.03 -2.88
C ARG A 80 -4.38 5.70 -3.98
N ILE A 81 -3.87 4.90 -4.90
CA ILE A 81 -3.27 5.34 -6.17
C ILE A 81 -3.81 4.48 -7.31
N ASN A 82 -3.65 4.96 -8.53
CA ASN A 82 -3.71 4.11 -9.70
C ASN A 82 -2.49 3.19 -9.75
N SER A 83 -2.61 2.01 -10.39
CA SER A 83 -1.53 1.02 -10.50
C SER A 83 -0.29 1.49 -11.24
N ASP A 84 -0.38 2.64 -11.94
CA ASP A 84 0.74 3.30 -12.60
C ASP A 84 1.46 4.33 -11.72
N GLY A 85 0.93 4.61 -10.51
CA GLY A 85 1.44 5.61 -9.57
C GLY A 85 0.68 6.93 -9.55
N SER A 86 -0.29 7.15 -10.45
CA SER A 86 -1.03 8.41 -10.54
C SER A 86 -2.19 8.51 -9.54
N ASP A 87 -2.86 9.66 -9.53
CA ASP A 87 -4.09 9.93 -8.74
C ASP A 87 -4.00 9.56 -7.25
N ARG A 88 -2.87 9.93 -6.63
CA ARG A 88 -2.63 9.69 -5.22
C ARG A 88 -3.57 10.51 -4.35
N GLN A 89 -4.36 9.82 -3.53
CA GLN A 89 -5.33 10.45 -2.63
C GLN A 89 -5.37 9.78 -1.26
N TYR A 90 -5.55 10.58 -0.20
CA TYR A 90 -5.88 10.07 1.13
C TYR A 90 -7.28 9.48 1.09
N PHE A 91 -7.35 8.15 1.06
CA PHE A 91 -8.59 7.40 0.97
C PHE A 91 -9.25 7.39 2.35
N LEU A 92 -10.53 7.76 2.42
CA LEU A 92 -11.22 7.99 3.70
C LEU A 92 -10.44 8.96 4.61
N ALA A 93 -10.09 10.15 4.12
CA ALA A 93 -9.12 11.08 4.75
C ALA A 93 -9.27 11.34 6.26
N ASN A 94 -10.49 11.23 6.80
CA ASN A 94 -10.80 11.43 8.23
C ASN A 94 -10.64 10.16 9.09
N ARG A 95 -10.25 9.03 8.49
CA ARG A 95 -10.07 7.74 9.17
C ARG A 95 -8.59 7.49 9.44
N ARG A 96 -8.31 7.14 10.68
CA ARG A 96 -7.04 6.55 11.09
C ARG A 96 -7.16 5.05 11.06
N VAL A 97 -6.06 4.37 10.74
CA VAL A 97 -6.03 2.92 10.59
C VAL A 97 -4.82 2.33 11.28
N ARG A 98 -4.88 1.04 11.59
CA ARG A 98 -3.70 0.31 12.02
C ARG A 98 -2.71 0.19 10.87
N GLU A 99 -1.43 0.22 11.20
CA GLU A 99 -0.34 0.24 10.21
C GLU A 99 -0.21 -1.08 9.41
N ILE A 100 -0.75 -2.15 9.97
CA ILE A 100 -0.60 -3.52 9.49
C ILE A 100 -1.98 -4.12 9.15
N GLY A 101 -2.01 -4.94 8.11
CA GLY A 101 -3.17 -5.77 7.78
C GLY A 101 -4.17 -5.08 6.84
N LEU A 102 -3.74 -4.71 5.64
CA LEU A 102 -4.65 -4.48 4.52
C LEU A 102 -4.89 -5.79 3.76
N THR A 103 -6.12 -5.99 3.31
CA THR A 103 -6.50 -7.05 2.36
C THR A 103 -7.61 -6.57 1.43
N ILE A 104 -7.80 -7.28 0.33
CA ILE A 104 -8.85 -7.02 -0.64
C ILE A 104 -9.77 -8.23 -0.70
N ASP A 105 -11.07 -7.98 -0.60
CA ASP A 105 -12.09 -8.90 -1.09
C ASP A 105 -12.34 -8.60 -2.57
N PHE A 106 -11.87 -9.48 -3.44
CA PHE A 106 -11.96 -9.31 -4.89
C PHE A 106 -13.37 -9.58 -5.44
N LEU A 107 -14.20 -10.34 -4.73
CA LEU A 107 -15.54 -10.67 -5.18
C LEU A 107 -16.47 -9.48 -4.95
N GLU A 108 -16.33 -8.84 -3.80
CA GLU A 108 -17.17 -7.72 -3.39
C GLU A 108 -16.54 -6.34 -3.69
N ASP A 109 -15.36 -6.31 -4.33
CA ASP A 109 -14.57 -5.10 -4.59
C ASP A 109 -14.40 -4.25 -3.31
N ARG A 110 -13.92 -4.86 -2.22
CA ARG A 110 -13.75 -4.20 -0.92
C ARG A 110 -12.32 -4.16 -0.44
N LEU A 111 -11.94 -3.03 0.15
CA LEU A 111 -10.76 -2.91 0.97
C LEU A 111 -11.13 -3.25 2.41
N CYS A 112 -10.34 -4.09 3.06
CA CYS A 112 -10.50 -4.46 4.48
C CYS A 112 -9.23 -4.10 5.26
N TRP A 113 -9.39 -3.60 6.48
CA TRP A 113 -8.30 -3.21 7.37
C TRP A 113 -8.69 -3.35 8.85
N PHE A 114 -7.71 -3.36 9.75
CA PHE A 114 -7.99 -3.27 11.18
C PHE A 114 -8.15 -1.82 11.63
N SER A 115 -9.14 -1.55 12.50
CA SER A 115 -9.31 -0.28 13.21
C SER A 115 -8.00 0.15 13.89
N GLU A 116 -7.83 1.45 14.18
CA GLU A 116 -6.59 2.01 14.75
C GLU A 116 -6.10 1.26 16.02
N ASP A 117 -7.02 0.84 16.89
CA ASP A 117 -6.76 0.04 18.09
C ASP A 117 -6.52 -1.46 17.82
N GLY A 118 -6.85 -1.93 16.60
CA GLY A 118 -6.78 -3.32 16.16
C GLY A 118 -7.86 -4.25 16.70
N THR A 119 -8.96 -3.71 17.22
CA THR A 119 -10.03 -4.53 17.83
C THR A 119 -11.09 -4.95 16.82
N LYS A 120 -11.22 -4.24 15.68
CA LYS A 120 -12.26 -4.48 14.69
C LYS A 120 -11.67 -4.60 13.29
N LEU A 121 -12.26 -5.49 12.49
CA LEU A 121 -12.06 -5.52 11.05
C LEU A 121 -13.08 -4.58 10.41
N GLU A 122 -12.59 -3.51 9.79
CA GLU A 122 -13.38 -2.55 9.02
C GLU A 122 -13.27 -2.86 7.52
N SER A 123 -14.28 -2.47 6.75
CA SER A 123 -14.23 -2.59 5.28
C SER A 123 -15.03 -1.49 4.58
N VAL A 124 -14.63 -1.15 3.36
CA VAL A 124 -15.37 -0.25 2.46
C VAL A 124 -15.21 -0.73 1.03
N LYS A 125 -16.14 -0.36 0.14
CA LYS A 125 -15.93 -0.52 -1.29
C LYS A 125 -14.68 0.25 -1.74
N ILE A 126 -13.94 -0.31 -2.69
CA ILE A 126 -12.69 0.26 -3.21
C ILE A 126 -12.87 1.64 -3.87
N ASP A 127 -14.09 1.97 -4.28
CA ASP A 127 -14.46 3.28 -4.81
C ASP A 127 -14.73 4.33 -3.72
N GLY A 128 -14.83 3.90 -2.46
CA GLY A 128 -15.09 4.74 -1.29
C GLY A 128 -16.58 4.90 -0.95
N SER A 129 -17.49 4.27 -1.70
CA SER A 129 -18.92 4.34 -1.43
C SER A 129 -19.31 3.53 -0.18
N ILE A 130 -20.27 4.07 0.58
CA ILE A 130 -20.82 3.40 1.76
C ILE A 130 -21.97 2.50 1.28
N ASP A 131 -22.04 1.27 1.82
CA ASP A 131 -23.17 0.39 1.53
C ASP A 131 -24.46 1.02 2.08
N SER A 132 -25.39 1.34 1.19
CA SER A 132 -26.72 1.84 1.57
C SER A 132 -27.60 0.79 2.27
N LEU A 133 -27.13 -0.46 2.40
CA LEU A 133 -27.96 -1.62 2.79
C LEU A 133 -27.37 -2.53 3.89
N ARG A 134 -26.22 -2.21 4.49
CA ARG A 134 -25.70 -2.97 5.64
C ARG A 134 -26.03 -2.24 6.95
N ARG A 135 -27.19 -2.54 7.52
CA ARG A 135 -27.54 -2.28 8.93
C ARG A 135 -27.37 -3.55 9.74
#